data_AF-A0A4U3I3Z4-F1
#
_entry.id   AF-A0A4U3I3Z4-F1
#
_cell.length_a   1.000
_cell.length_b   1.000
_cell.length_c   1.000
_cell.angle_alpha   90.00
_cell.angle_beta   90.00
_cell.angle_gamma   90.00
#
_symmetry.space_group_name_H-M   'P 1'
#
loop_
_entity.id
_entity.type
_entity.pdbx_description
1 polymer ?
#
loop_
_entity_poly.entity_id
_entity_poly.type
_entity_poly.pdbx_seq_one_letter_code
_entity_poly.pdbx_strand_id
1 'polypeptide(L)'
;MEREKIDAALKEHVIPILRSMGFKGSPPHFRRNTGQQIDLITFQFDRHGGGFAIEVAVSPAEGVTMSWGEQIPPTKVVAAHLHPNKRIRLGAVMGGDHWFRYDNKGNSTTRFADTAREVQPYLSGEASDHWAKGPLPDTKSS
;
A
#
# COMPACT_ATOMS: atom_id res chain seq x y z
N MET A 1 -13.36 15.70 10.16
CA MET A 1 -13.73 15.69 8.71
C MET A 1 -13.70 14.26 8.16
N GLU A 2 -14.21 13.96 6.96
CA GLU A 2 -14.32 12.57 6.43
C GLU A 2 -13.01 11.79 6.45
N ARG A 3 -11.88 12.47 6.23
CA ARG A 3 -10.54 11.88 6.33
C ARG A 3 -10.28 11.21 7.68
N GLU A 4 -10.65 11.86 8.78
CA GLU A 4 -10.49 11.29 10.13
C GLU A 4 -11.34 10.03 10.32
N LYS A 5 -12.52 9.98 9.68
CA LYS A 5 -13.41 8.82 9.75
C LYS A 5 -12.83 7.62 9.01
N ILE A 6 -12.27 7.82 7.81
CA ILE A 6 -11.60 6.73 7.10
C ILE A 6 -10.29 6.33 7.79
N ASP A 7 -9.53 7.27 8.34
CA ASP A 7 -8.31 6.96 9.12
C ASP A 7 -8.65 6.12 10.36
N ALA A 8 -9.74 6.44 11.06
CA ALA A 8 -10.23 5.66 12.19
C ALA A 8 -10.67 4.25 11.77
N ALA A 9 -11.42 4.14 10.67
CA ALA A 9 -11.84 2.84 10.14
C ALA A 9 -10.66 1.95 9.71
N LEU A 10 -9.65 2.52 9.04
CA LEU A 10 -8.41 1.81 8.71
C LEU A 10 -7.66 1.37 9.97
N LYS A 11 -7.61 2.21 11.00
CA LYS A 11 -6.99 1.88 12.29
C LYS A 11 -7.70 0.72 12.99
N GLU A 12 -9.01 0.61 12.85
CA GLU A 12 -9.80 -0.45 13.45
C GLU A 12 -9.72 -1.76 12.66
N HIS A 13 -9.79 -1.70 11.32
CA HIS A 13 -10.04 -2.89 10.49
C HIS A 13 -8.85 -3.35 9.64
N VAL A 14 -7.84 -2.51 9.42
CA VAL A 14 -6.73 -2.80 8.50
C VAL A 14 -5.38 -2.81 9.21
N ILE A 15 -5.10 -1.79 10.04
CA ILE A 15 -3.83 -1.69 10.75
C ILE A 15 -3.53 -2.92 11.62
N PRO A 16 -4.48 -3.51 12.38
CA PRO A 16 -4.22 -4.71 13.17
C PRO A 16 -3.75 -5.90 12.33
N ILE A 17 -4.28 -6.06 11.11
CA ILE A 17 -3.87 -7.10 10.17
C ILE A 17 -2.43 -6.85 9.69
N LEU A 18 -2.11 -5.59 9.32
CA LEU A 18 -0.73 -5.24 8.97
C LEU A 18 0.23 -5.51 10.14
N ARG A 19 -0.18 -5.21 11.38
CA ARG A 19 0.63 -5.52 12.57
C ARG A 19 0.83 -7.02 12.78
N SER A 20 -0.21 -7.84 12.61
CA SER A 20 -0.09 -9.30 12.76
C SER A 20 0.82 -9.90 11.68
N MET A 21 0.88 -9.27 10.51
CA MET A 21 1.84 -9.62 9.45
C MET A 21 3.26 -9.14 9.75
N GLY A 22 3.49 -8.32 10.78
CA GLY A 22 4.82 -7.81 11.15
C GLY A 22 5.18 -6.44 10.54
N PHE A 23 4.23 -5.74 9.92
CA PHE A 23 4.46 -4.39 9.41
C PHE A 23 4.60 -3.35 10.53
N LYS A 24 5.61 -2.50 10.39
CA LYS A 24 5.92 -1.35 11.24
C LYS A 24 5.65 -0.05 10.48
N GLY A 25 5.58 1.09 11.20
CA GLY A 25 5.27 2.41 10.62
C GLY A 25 3.87 2.90 10.94
N SER A 26 3.43 3.95 10.28
CA SER A 26 2.13 4.62 10.48
C SER A 26 1.60 5.11 9.13
N PRO A 27 0.29 5.33 8.98
CA PRO A 27 -0.25 5.88 7.74
C PRO A 27 0.50 7.16 7.32
N PRO A 28 0.75 7.36 6.02
CA PRO A 28 0.32 6.48 4.93
C PRO A 28 1.25 5.29 4.65
N HIS A 29 2.40 5.15 5.33
CA HIS A 29 3.43 4.18 4.94
C HIS A 29 3.70 3.12 6.00
N PHE A 30 3.63 1.86 5.61
CA PHE A 30 4.09 0.75 6.43
C PHE A 30 5.13 -0.08 5.69
N ARG A 31 6.00 -0.70 6.48
CA ARG A 31 7.06 -1.57 5.97
C ARG A 31 7.34 -2.74 6.90
N ARG A 32 7.71 -3.88 6.31
CA ARG A 32 8.15 -5.08 7.01
C ARG A 32 9.48 -5.53 6.41
N ASN A 33 10.52 -5.58 7.22
CA ASN A 33 11.79 -6.19 6.81
C ASN A 33 11.73 -7.69 7.12
N THR A 34 11.94 -8.53 6.11
CA THR A 34 11.91 -10.00 6.22
C THR A 34 13.31 -10.61 6.34
N GLY A 35 14.36 -9.79 6.33
CA GLY A 35 15.76 -10.17 6.22
C GLY A 35 16.24 -10.36 4.77
N GLN A 36 15.35 -10.76 3.87
CA GLN A 36 15.65 -10.94 2.44
C GLN A 36 15.22 -9.73 1.60
N GLN A 37 14.16 -9.04 2.04
CA GLN A 37 13.59 -7.90 1.35
C GLN A 37 12.83 -7.01 2.34
N ILE A 38 12.33 -5.89 1.83
CA ILE A 38 11.44 -4.99 2.55
C ILE A 38 10.12 -4.93 1.81
N ASP A 39 9.08 -5.49 2.43
CA ASP A 39 7.72 -5.39 1.95
C ASP A 39 7.17 -4.00 2.29
N LEU A 40 6.56 -3.35 1.30
CA LEU A 40 6.06 -1.98 1.40
C LEU A 40 4.57 -1.95 1.11
N ILE A 41 3.85 -1.12 1.86
CA ILE A 41 2.47 -0.75 1.60
C ILE A 41 2.28 0.74 1.86
N THR A 42 1.60 1.42 0.94
CA THR A 42 1.32 2.85 0.99
C THR A 42 -0.14 3.13 0.69
N PHE A 43 -0.81 3.90 1.57
CA PHE A 43 -2.15 4.42 1.36
C PHE A 43 -2.06 5.79 0.68
N GLN A 44 -2.47 5.86 -0.58
CA GLN A 44 -2.55 7.11 -1.34
C GLN A 44 -3.97 7.66 -1.27
N PHE A 45 -4.18 8.71 -0.48
CA PHE A 45 -5.49 9.35 -0.36
C PHE A 45 -5.76 10.31 -1.52
N ASP A 46 -7.02 10.33 -1.99
CA ASP A 46 -7.46 11.31 -2.98
C ASP A 46 -7.32 12.73 -2.40
N ARG A 47 -6.73 13.64 -3.17
CA ARG A 47 -6.53 15.04 -2.80
C ARG A 47 -7.86 15.75 -2.49
N HIS A 48 -8.93 15.36 -3.17
CA HIS A 48 -10.27 15.91 -2.98
C HIS A 48 -11.11 15.11 -1.97
N GLY A 49 -10.55 14.05 -1.39
CA GLY A 49 -11.28 13.09 -0.56
C GLY A 49 -12.12 12.12 -1.39
N GLY A 50 -12.94 11.32 -0.71
CA GLY A 50 -13.85 10.35 -1.31
C GLY A 50 -13.28 8.94 -1.45
N GLY A 51 -11.95 8.79 -1.45
CA GLY A 51 -11.33 7.47 -1.46
C GLY A 51 -9.82 7.47 -1.31
N PHE A 52 -9.25 6.28 -1.45
CA PHE A 52 -7.81 6.04 -1.45
C PHE A 52 -7.45 4.86 -2.35
N ALA A 53 -6.23 4.85 -2.86
CA ALA A 53 -5.61 3.69 -3.47
C ALA A 53 -4.59 3.09 -2.50
N ILE A 54 -4.26 1.80 -2.69
CA ILE A 54 -3.20 1.12 -1.95
C ILE A 54 -2.15 0.65 -2.94
N GLU A 55 -0.92 1.15 -2.78
CA GLU A 55 0.24 0.67 -3.51
C GLU A 55 1.05 -0.28 -2.63
N VAL A 56 1.40 -1.44 -3.17
CA VAL A 56 2.36 -2.36 -2.56
C VAL A 56 3.56 -2.55 -3.47
N ALA A 57 4.72 -2.78 -2.86
CA ALA A 57 5.96 -3.02 -3.56
C ALA A 57 6.93 -3.84 -2.70
N VAL A 58 8.00 -4.31 -3.33
CA VAL A 58 9.11 -4.98 -2.65
C VAL A 58 10.42 -4.23 -2.95
N SER A 59 11.12 -3.82 -1.89
CA SER A 59 12.45 -3.22 -1.96
C SER A 59 13.52 -4.25 -1.57
N PRO A 60 14.76 -4.13 -2.08
CA PRO A 60 15.92 -4.82 -1.53
C PRO A 60 16.09 -4.57 -0.03
N ALA A 61 16.73 -5.51 0.67
CA ALA A 61 16.94 -5.46 2.12
C ALA A 61 17.82 -4.28 2.56
N GLU A 62 18.68 -3.79 1.67
CA GLU A 62 19.61 -2.67 1.86
C GLU A 62 18.97 -1.30 1.54
N GLY A 63 17.71 -1.30 1.09
CA GLY A 63 17.01 -0.10 0.62
C GLY A 63 17.15 0.11 -0.89
N VAL A 64 17.05 1.36 -1.34
CA VAL A 64 17.13 1.69 -2.77
C VAL A 64 18.04 2.88 -3.00
N THR A 65 18.74 2.88 -4.13
CA THR A 65 19.47 4.05 -4.62
C THR A 65 18.65 4.70 -5.73
N MET A 66 18.33 5.97 -5.56
CA MET A 66 17.58 6.76 -6.53
C MET A 66 18.43 7.03 -7.77
N SER A 67 17.82 7.36 -8.91
CA SER A 67 18.55 7.63 -10.16
C SER A 67 19.53 8.80 -10.08
N TRP A 68 19.34 9.71 -9.14
CA TRP A 68 20.25 10.83 -8.84
C TRP A 68 21.31 10.50 -7.77
N GLY A 69 21.46 9.23 -7.39
CA GLY A 69 22.51 8.75 -6.49
C GLY A 69 22.19 8.80 -4.99
N GLU A 70 21.04 9.35 -4.58
CA GLU A 70 20.63 9.33 -3.18
C GLU A 70 20.32 7.91 -2.71
N GLN A 71 20.93 7.49 -1.59
CA GLN A 71 20.64 6.22 -0.95
C GLN A 71 19.50 6.39 0.06
N ILE A 72 18.39 5.70 -0.18
CA ILE A 72 17.27 5.60 0.75
C ILE A 72 17.44 4.34 1.60
N PRO A 73 17.70 4.46 2.91
CA PRO A 73 17.96 3.30 3.76
C PRO A 73 16.70 2.46 4.02
N PRO A 74 16.86 1.21 4.47
CA PRO A 74 15.75 0.29 4.79
C PRO A 74 14.68 0.87 5.72
N THR A 75 15.11 1.74 6.63
CA THR A 75 14.27 2.37 7.64
C THR A 75 13.49 3.58 7.12
N LYS A 76 13.72 4.00 5.87
CA LYS A 76 13.07 5.15 5.23
C LYS A 76 12.40 4.83 3.89
N VAL A 77 12.71 3.68 3.29
CA VAL A 77 12.11 3.30 2.01
C VAL A 77 10.58 3.14 2.13
N VAL A 78 9.88 3.65 1.12
CA VAL A 78 8.43 3.57 0.94
C VAL A 78 8.15 3.22 -0.52
N ALA A 79 6.95 2.75 -0.83
CA ALA A 79 6.60 2.32 -2.19
C ALA A 79 6.89 3.43 -3.21
N ALA A 80 6.65 4.70 -2.84
CA ALA A 80 6.88 5.88 -3.68
C ALA A 80 8.32 6.08 -4.18
N HIS A 81 9.33 5.45 -3.57
CA HIS A 81 10.72 5.52 -4.03
C HIS A 81 11.04 4.53 -5.15
N LEU A 82 10.22 3.49 -5.35
CA LEU A 82 10.45 2.48 -6.37
C LEU A 82 9.83 2.93 -7.69
N HIS A 83 10.34 2.54 -8.85
CA HIS A 83 9.71 2.92 -10.11
C HIS A 83 8.24 2.43 -10.19
N PRO A 84 7.29 3.14 -10.82
CA PRO A 84 5.88 2.73 -10.87
C PRO A 84 5.63 1.30 -11.37
N ASN A 85 6.44 0.80 -12.33
CA ASN A 85 6.37 -0.59 -12.80
C ASN A 85 6.82 -1.65 -11.77
N LYS A 86 7.41 -1.23 -10.64
CA LYS A 86 7.81 -2.10 -9.52
C LYS A 86 6.79 -2.08 -8.38
N ARG A 87 5.64 -1.47 -8.60
CA ARG A 87 4.53 -1.38 -7.64
C ARG A 87 3.29 -1.96 -8.28
N ILE A 88 2.40 -2.49 -7.46
CA ILE A 88 1.06 -2.85 -7.89
C ILE A 88 0.04 -2.09 -7.06
N ARG A 89 -1.10 -1.79 -7.67
CA ARG A 89 -2.26 -1.20 -7.00
C ARG A 89 -3.24 -2.32 -6.67
N LEU A 90 -3.57 -2.47 -5.39
CA LEU A 90 -4.44 -3.56 -4.95
C LEU A 90 -5.84 -3.40 -5.54
N GLY A 91 -6.40 -4.50 -6.06
CA GLY A 91 -7.71 -4.54 -6.73
C GLY A 91 -7.71 -4.03 -8.16
N ALA A 92 -6.55 -3.70 -8.72
CA ALA A 92 -6.44 -3.30 -10.12
C ALA A 92 -6.49 -4.53 -11.04
N VAL A 93 -7.45 -4.53 -11.97
CA VAL A 93 -7.52 -5.53 -13.04
C VAL A 93 -6.53 -5.18 -14.14
N MET A 94 -5.69 -6.16 -14.56
CA MET A 94 -4.73 -6.02 -15.66
C MET A 94 -3.78 -4.81 -15.57
N GLY A 95 -3.35 -4.44 -14.36
CA GLY A 95 -2.46 -3.29 -14.15
C GLY A 95 -3.14 -1.92 -14.30
N GLY A 96 -4.47 -1.88 -14.24
CA GLY A 96 -5.25 -0.66 -14.23
C GLY A 96 -5.17 0.11 -12.90
N ASP A 97 -6.16 0.99 -12.70
CA ASP A 97 -6.31 1.75 -11.48
C ASP A 97 -7.43 1.15 -10.61
N HIS A 98 -7.27 1.19 -9.28
CA HIS A 98 -8.30 0.82 -8.33
C HIS A 98 -8.31 1.78 -7.13
N TRP A 99 -9.47 2.39 -6.91
CA TRP A 99 -9.72 3.30 -5.80
C TRP A 99 -10.79 2.71 -4.90
N PHE A 100 -10.48 2.58 -3.62
CA PHE A 100 -11.42 2.27 -2.56
C PHE A 100 -12.26 3.52 -2.26
N ARG A 101 -13.44 3.60 -2.88
CA ARG A 101 -14.35 4.76 -2.82
C ARG A 101 -15.37 4.61 -1.69
N TYR A 102 -15.31 5.49 -0.70
CA TYR A 102 -16.33 5.60 0.34
C TYR A 102 -17.41 6.63 -0.02
N ASP A 103 -17.13 7.57 -0.91
CA ASP A 103 -18.09 8.58 -1.39
C ASP A 103 -19.19 8.00 -2.28
N ASN A 104 -18.87 6.95 -3.05
CA ASN A 104 -19.84 6.20 -3.85
C ASN A 104 -20.87 5.44 -3.00
N LYS A 105 -20.73 5.43 -1.67
CA LYS A 105 -21.65 4.77 -0.72
C LYS A 105 -22.66 5.75 -0.09
N GLY A 106 -22.75 6.97 -0.62
CA GLY A 106 -23.71 7.99 -0.17
C GLY A 106 -23.54 8.32 1.31
N ASN A 107 -24.65 8.58 2.00
CA ASN A 107 -24.68 9.01 3.41
C ASN A 107 -24.69 7.87 4.44
N SER A 108 -24.37 6.64 4.03
CA SER A 108 -24.30 5.52 4.98
C SER A 108 -23.31 5.82 6.11
N THR A 109 -23.75 5.58 7.35
CA THR A 109 -22.90 5.74 8.55
C THR A 109 -21.77 4.70 8.58
N THR A 110 -21.92 3.57 7.89
CA THR A 110 -20.94 2.48 7.83
C THR A 110 -19.94 2.62 6.69
N ARG A 111 -20.12 3.58 5.77
CA ARG A 111 -19.35 3.67 4.52
C ARG A 111 -17.84 3.58 4.71
N PHE A 112 -17.30 4.21 5.74
CA PHE A 112 -15.87 4.21 6.03
C PHE A 112 -15.39 2.84 6.52
N ALA A 113 -16.16 2.20 7.40
CA ALA A 113 -15.86 0.87 7.91
C ALA A 113 -15.96 -0.18 6.80
N ASP A 114 -16.98 -0.10 5.95
CA ASP A 114 -17.17 -1.01 4.83
C ASP A 114 -16.03 -0.89 3.81
N THR A 115 -15.66 0.34 3.43
CA THR A 115 -14.50 0.57 2.55
C THR A 115 -13.19 0.09 3.18
N ALA A 116 -13.00 0.22 4.50
CA ALA A 116 -11.83 -0.34 5.16
C ALA A 116 -11.81 -1.88 5.15
N ARG A 117 -12.97 -2.54 5.29
CA ARG A 117 -13.08 -4.01 5.22
C ARG A 117 -12.87 -4.55 3.82
N GLU A 118 -13.26 -3.81 2.79
CA GLU A 118 -13.01 -4.17 1.38
C GLU A 118 -11.53 -4.40 1.07
N VAL A 119 -10.62 -3.76 1.82
CA VAL A 119 -9.17 -3.92 1.67
C VAL A 119 -8.68 -5.32 2.07
N GLN A 120 -9.34 -5.97 3.03
CA GLN A 120 -8.87 -7.20 3.66
C GLN A 120 -8.58 -8.35 2.69
N PRO A 121 -9.49 -8.73 1.76
CA PRO A 121 -9.22 -9.81 0.82
C PRO A 121 -8.00 -9.53 -0.08
N TYR A 122 -7.78 -8.28 -0.47
CA TYR A 122 -6.62 -7.89 -1.29
C TYR A 122 -5.29 -7.96 -0.52
N LEU A 123 -5.31 -7.73 0.79
CA LEU A 123 -4.12 -7.92 1.64
C LEU A 123 -3.75 -9.40 1.76
N SER A 124 -4.73 -10.27 1.99
CA SER A 124 -4.49 -11.71 2.12
C SER A 124 -4.18 -12.41 0.79
N GLY A 125 -4.69 -11.88 -0.32
CA GLY A 125 -4.45 -12.40 -1.67
C GLY A 125 -3.33 -11.64 -2.36
N GLU A 126 -3.70 -10.65 -3.17
CA GLU A 126 -2.79 -9.94 -4.10
C GLU A 126 -1.52 -9.41 -3.45
N ALA A 127 -1.63 -8.74 -2.28
CA ALA A 127 -0.46 -8.17 -1.61
C ALA A 127 0.49 -9.27 -1.12
N SER A 128 -0.06 -10.31 -0.51
CA SER A 128 0.71 -11.45 0.01
C SER A 128 1.41 -12.22 -1.12
N ASP A 129 0.72 -12.45 -2.23
CA ASP A 129 1.29 -13.07 -3.44
C ASP A 129 2.40 -12.22 -4.06
N HIS A 130 2.23 -10.90 -4.08
CA HIS A 130 3.24 -9.98 -4.60
C HIS A 130 4.51 -10.00 -3.74
N TRP A 131 4.36 -9.88 -2.42
CA TRP A 131 5.51 -9.93 -1.51
C TRP A 131 6.22 -11.28 -1.57
N ALA A 132 5.49 -12.39 -1.70
CA ALA A 132 6.09 -13.73 -1.83
C ALA A 132 6.93 -13.92 -3.10
N LYS A 133 6.60 -13.22 -4.19
CA LYS A 133 7.36 -13.27 -5.46
C LYS A 133 8.67 -12.46 -5.41
N GLY A 134 8.80 -11.54 -4.46
CA GLY A 134 9.96 -10.66 -4.34
C GLY A 134 9.93 -9.46 -5.29
N PRO A 135 11.06 -8.74 -5.44
CA PRO A 135 11.14 -7.55 -6.28
C PRO A 135 10.75 -7.86 -7.73
N LEU A 136 9.87 -7.03 -8.30
CA LEU A 136 9.56 -7.12 -9.73
C LEU A 136 10.84 -6.86 -10.57
N PRO A 137 11.06 -7.64 -11.63
CA PRO A 137 12.24 -7.49 -12.47
C PRO A 137 12.23 -6.12 -13.17
N ASP A 138 13.42 -5.62 -13.48
CA ASP A 138 13.54 -4.49 -14.41
C ASP A 138 13.02 -4.93 -15.78
N THR A 139 11.83 -4.46 -16.15
CA THR A 139 11.36 -4.59 -17.52
C THR A 139 12.29 -3.74 -18.38
N LYS A 140 13.11 -4.37 -19.23
CA LYS A 140 13.82 -3.65 -20.30
C LYS A 140 12.75 -2.94 -21.13
N SER A 141 12.67 -1.63 -21.03
CA SER A 141 11.99 -0.83 -22.04
C SER A 141 12.67 -1.17 -23.37
N SER A 142 11.93 -1.82 -24.26
CA SER A 142 12.29 -1.90 -25.68
C SER A 142 12.17 -0.52 -26.31
#